data_AF-A0A523F3L4-F1
#
_entry.id   AF-A0A523F3L4-F1
#
_cell.length_a   1.000
_cell.length_b   1.000
_cell.length_c   1.000
_cell.angle_alpha   90.00
_cell.angle_beta   90.00
_cell.angle_gamma   90.00
#
_symmetry.space_group_name_H-M   'P 1'
#
loop_
_entity.id
_entity.type
_entity.pdbx_description
1 polymer ?
#
loop_
_entity_poly.entity_id
_entity_poly.type
_entity_poly.pdbx_seq_one_letter_code
_entity_poly.pdbx_strand_id
1 'polypeptide(L)' 'MCPYNAGVQPLDCSIVGVLGPATGVIGAMQAGEVIRILTHSEPPSVGLLSLYNADGQSIENVSIRKNVNCTVCASG' A
#
# COMPACT_ATOMS: atom_id res chain seq x y z
N MET A 1 12.06 -11.58 -15.34
CA MET A 1 12.07 -11.51 -16.82
C MET A 1 10.87 -12.32 -17.33
N CYS A 2 9.74 -11.67 -17.63
CA CYS A 2 8.60 -12.37 -18.20
C CYS A 2 8.91 -12.74 -19.67
N PRO A 3 8.65 -13.98 -20.12
CA PRO A 3 8.89 -14.36 -21.51
C PRO A 3 7.89 -13.64 -22.42
N TYR A 4 8.43 -12.86 -23.37
CA TYR A 4 7.74 -11.96 -24.29
C TYR A 4 6.86 -12.65 -25.36
N ASN A 5 6.74 -14.00 -25.38
CA ASN A 5 6.13 -14.72 -26.51
C ASN A 5 5.19 -15.86 -26.10
N ALA A 6 4.08 -15.52 -25.44
CA ALA A 6 2.85 -16.29 -25.56
C ALA A 6 1.79 -15.30 -26.05
N GLY A 7 1.07 -15.60 -27.13
CA GLY A 7 0.09 -14.72 -27.81
C GLY A 7 -1.16 -14.35 -26.99
N VAL A 8 -0.96 -14.04 -25.71
CA VAL A 8 -1.88 -13.48 -24.75
C VAL A 8 -1.69 -11.97 -24.82
N GLN A 9 -2.77 -11.18 -24.78
CA GLN A 9 -2.66 -9.72 -24.58
C GLN A 9 -1.67 -9.47 -23.43
N PRO A 10 -0.68 -8.56 -23.57
CA PRO A 10 0.32 -8.37 -22.55
C PRO A 10 -0.39 -8.00 -21.25
N LEU A 11 -0.47 -8.94 -20.31
CA LEU A 11 -0.88 -8.59 -18.96
C LEU A 11 0.16 -7.58 -18.48
N ASP A 12 -0.32 -6.49 -17.91
CA ASP A 12 0.56 -5.53 -17.26
C ASP A 12 1.43 -6.30 -16.25
N CYS A 13 2.74 -6.09 -16.32
CA CYS A 13 3.69 -6.71 -15.38
C CYS A 13 3.35 -6.32 -13.92
N SER A 14 2.59 -5.24 -13.72
CA SER A 14 2.04 -4.84 -12.42
C SER A 14 0.92 -5.78 -11.91
N ILE A 15 0.31 -6.58 -12.79
CA ILE A 15 -0.82 -7.47 -12.49
C ILE A 15 -0.39 -8.96 -12.56
N VAL A 16 0.69 -9.30 -13.28
CA VAL A 16 1.21 -10.68 -13.35
C VAL A 16 1.98 -11.04 -12.08
N GLY A 17 1.24 -11.51 -11.08
CA GLY A 17 1.77 -12.16 -9.89
C GLY A 17 2.27 -11.18 -8.83
N VAL A 18 1.82 -11.40 -7.60
CA VAL A 18 2.31 -10.68 -6.41
C VAL A 18 3.03 -11.64 -5.49
N LEU A 19 4.16 -11.23 -4.92
CA LEU A 19 4.89 -12.04 -3.96
C LEU A 19 4.05 -12.18 -2.68
N GLY A 20 3.52 -13.38 -2.42
CA GLY A 20 2.64 -13.65 -1.28
C GLY A 20 3.15 -13.12 0.07
N PRO A 21 4.42 -13.34 0.43
CA PRO A 21 5.02 -12.73 1.63
C PRO A 21 4.89 -11.22 1.70
N ALA A 22 5.05 -10.50 0.57
CA ALA A 22 4.93 -9.05 0.56
C ALA A 22 3.51 -8.59 0.90
N THR A 23 2.49 -9.23 0.31
CA THR A 23 1.08 -8.96 0.67
C THR A 23 0.74 -9.38 2.09
N GLY A 24 1.37 -10.44 2.62
CA GLY A 24 1.21 -10.87 4.00
C GLY A 24 1.71 -9.83 5.00
N VAL A 25 2.88 -9.21 4.74
CA VAL A 25 3.40 -8.10 5.55
C VAL A 25 2.44 -6.92 5.54
N ILE A 26 1.96 -6.50 4.36
CA ILE A 26 1.00 -5.39 4.26
C ILE A 26 -0.30 -5.69 5.02
N GLY A 27 -0.86 -6.90 4.88
CA GLY A 27 -2.06 -7.30 5.61
C GLY A 27 -1.85 -7.31 7.14
N ALA A 28 -0.70 -7.78 7.61
CA ALA A 28 -0.36 -7.77 9.04
C ALA A 28 -0.19 -6.34 9.58
N MET A 29 0.43 -5.43 8.82
CA MET A 29 0.54 -4.02 9.17
C MET A 29 -0.85 -3.37 9.26
N GLN A 30 -1.74 -3.65 8.30
CA GLN A 30 -3.13 -3.16 8.33
C GLN A 30 -3.90 -3.70 9.54
N ALA A 31 -3.78 -5.00 9.85
CA ALA A 31 -4.42 -5.60 11.02
C ALA A 31 -3.92 -5.00 12.33
N GLY A 32 -2.60 -4.77 12.44
CA GLY A 32 -2.01 -4.09 13.59
C GLY A 32 -2.56 -2.68 13.78
N GLU A 33 -2.73 -1.93 12.69
CA GLU A 33 -3.30 -0.58 12.75
C GLU A 33 -4.77 -0.59 13.17
N VAL A 34 -5.56 -1.55 12.67
CA VAL A 34 -6.96 -1.74 13.11
C VAL A 34 -7.01 -1.97 14.62
N ILE A 35 -6.14 -2.82 15.16
CA ILE A 35 -6.09 -3.06 16.61
C ILE A 35 -5.78 -1.74 17.34
N ARG A 36 -4.75 -1.00 16.91
CA ARG A 36 -4.38 0.29 17.53
C ARG A 36 -5.54 1.28 17.54
N ILE A 37 -6.30 1.37 16.45
CA ILE A 37 -7.49 2.23 16.35
C ILE A 37 -8.57 1.77 17.35
N LEU A 38 -8.89 0.48 17.38
CA LEU A 38 -9.93 -0.07 18.28
C LEU A 38 -9.56 0.07 19.76
N THR A 39 -8.28 -0.04 20.08
CA THR A 39 -7.76 0.10 21.46
C THR A 39 -7.42 1.54 21.82
N HIS A 40 -7.76 2.53 20.99
CA HIS A 40 -7.50 3.95 21.22
C HIS A 40 -6.01 4.23 21.55
N SER A 41 -5.10 3.56 20.84
CA SER A 41 -3.65 3.70 21.01
C SER A 41 -3.08 4.71 20.00
N GLU A 42 -2.46 5.77 20.51
CA GLU A 42 -2.01 6.94 19.73
C GLU A 42 -0.64 6.79 19.04
N PRO A 43 -0.32 7.69 18.07
CA PRO A 43 -1.23 8.22 17.06
C PRO A 43 -1.36 7.21 15.91
N PRO A 44 -2.56 7.07 15.32
CA PRO A 44 -2.72 6.21 14.15
C PRO A 44 -1.90 6.76 12.97
N SER A 45 -1.52 5.90 12.04
CA SER A 45 -0.72 6.22 10.84
C SER A 45 -1.54 6.97 9.77
N VAL A 46 -2.35 7.95 10.20
CA VAL A 46 -3.20 8.79 9.34
C VAL A 46 -2.34 9.85 8.65
N GLY A 47 -2.61 10.09 7.37
CA GLY A 47 -1.83 11.06 6.57
C GLY A 47 -0.40 10.60 6.27
N LEU A 48 -0.13 9.30 6.39
CA LEU A 48 1.16 8.69 6.07
C LEU A 48 0.95 7.59 5.02
N LEU A 49 1.65 7.69 3.91
CA LEU A 49 1.75 6.60 2.94
C LEU A 49 3.06 5.85 3.20
N SER A 50 2.93 4.58 3.62
CA SER A 50 4.08 3.69 3.79
C SER A 50 4.29 2.84 2.53
N LEU A 51 5.47 2.95 1.93
CA LEU A 51 5.91 2.18 0.78
C LEU A 51 6.81 1.04 1.26
N TYR A 52 6.38 -0.20 1.07
CA TYR A 52 7.16 -1.37 1.43
C TYR A 52 7.86 -1.95 0.20
N ASN A 53 9.20 -1.95 0.23
CA ASN A 53 10.02 -2.63 -0.76
C ASN A 53 10.42 -4.01 -0.21
N ALA A 54 9.79 -5.07 -0.71
CA ALA A 54 10.05 -6.43 -0.25
C ALA A 54 11.44 -6.97 -0.64
N ASP A 55 11.97 -6.55 -1.79
CA ASP A 55 13.29 -6.99 -2.28
C ASP A 55 14.41 -6.30 -1.50
N GLY A 56 14.32 -4.98 -1.36
CA GLY A 56 15.28 -4.17 -0.59
C GLY A 56 15.06 -4.18 0.93
N GLN A 57 14.00 -4.84 1.42
CA GLN A 57 13.59 -4.90 2.82
C GLN A 57 13.55 -3.51 3.50
N SER A 58 12.97 -2.53 2.82
CA SER A 58 12.86 -1.17 3.32
C SER A 58 11.42 -0.68 3.40
N ILE A 59 11.18 0.26 4.31
CA ILE A 59 9.92 1.00 4.41
C ILE A 59 10.25 2.48 4.28
N GLU A 60 9.62 3.14 3.32
CA GLU A 60 9.67 4.59 3.17
C GLU A 60 8.31 5.18 3.56
N ASN A 61 8.33 6.32 4.24
CA ASN A 61 7.12 6.99 4.68
C ASN A 61 7.02 8.37 4.03
N VAL A 62 5.89 8.61 3.37
CA VAL A 62 5.58 9.88 2.71
C VAL A 62 4.39 10.51 3.40
N SER A 63 4.56 11.72 3.95
CA SER A 63 3.44 12.47 4.53
C SER A 63 2.50 12.97 3.44
N ILE A 64 1.23 12.63 3.55
CA ILE A 64 0.15 13.03 2.64
C ILE A 64 -0.75 14.04 3.33
N ARG A 65 -1.05 15.15 2.65
CA ARG A 65 -2.00 16.15 3.11
C ARG A 65 -3.27 16.11 2.29
N LYS A 66 -4.38 16.47 2.93
CA LYS A 66 -5.67 16.67 2.26
C LYS A 66 -5.52 17.71 1.15
N ASN A 67 -5.99 17.38 -0.06
CA ASN A 67 -6.09 18.34 -1.15
C ASN A 67 -7.36 19.18 -0.98
N VAL A 68 -7.19 20.50 -0.78
CA VAL A 68 -8.30 21.46 -0.57
C VAL A 68 -9.22 21.59 -1.79
N ASN A 69 -8.77 21.18 -2.97
CA ASN A 69 -9.55 21.21 -4.20
C ASN A 69 -10.11 19.81 -4.58
N CYS A 70 -9.99 18.81 -3.69
CA CYS A 70 -10.47 17.45 -3.97
C CYS A 70 -12.00 17.40 -4.05
N THR A 71 -12.54 16.98 -5.19
CA THR A 71 -14.00 16.84 -5.40
C THR A 71 -14.67 15.82 -4.47
N VAL A 72 -13.90 14.96 -3.80
CA VAL A 72 -14.43 13.93 -2.89
C VAL A 72 -14.38 14.38 -1.43
N CYS A 73 -13.23 14.86 -0.95
CA CYS A 73 -13.03 15.10 0.48
C CYS A 73 -12.87 16.57 0.87
N ALA A 74 -12.82 17.54 -0.05
CA ALA A 74 -12.50 18.94 0.26
C ALA A 74 -13.40 19.57 1.35
N SER A 75 -14.70 19.31 1.30
CA SER A 75 -15.71 19.89 2.23
C SER A 75 -15.88 19.14 3.55
N GLY A 76 -15.20 18.00 3.74
CA GLY A 76 -15.28 17.18 4.96
C GLY A 76 -14.41 17.67 6.11
#